data_AF-A0A535GIV3-F1
#
_entry.id   AF-A0A535GIV3-F1
#
_cell.length_a   1.000
_cell.length_b   1.000
_cell.length_c   1.000
_cell.angle_alpha   90.00
_cell.angle_beta   90.00
_cell.angle_gamma   90.00
#
_symmetry.space_group_name_H-M   'P 1'
#
loop_
_entity.id
_entity.type
_entity.pdbx_description
1 polymer ?
#
loop_
_entity_poly.entity_id
_entity_poly.type
_entity_poly.pdbx_seq_one_letter_code
_entity_poly.pdbx_strand_id
1 'polypeptide(L)'
;MRAEFAPGARNAVHACLNIMDRDRVFIIRDRARTEIAEAIEEEARGAGAAVEAWTMEDHIQRPATAFPRSLADEVLRFRPTASFYIGTGLRGELGFRQPMLHLLADQLRSRHGHMIGINEVVMTDGMAADYDAIYKMTHKVFDIARQGTQITVQTSLGTDLVATFSPSLKWIASDGRYWEQGRWGNLPEGETFTCPASVDGVLAAEEMGDWFTEKYGMMSPPVRISIRGGRMASVESPDARLAAEIREYLGQHPNSNRVGEFAIGTNVGLTKIIGNFLQDEKFPGVHVAFGDPYAFETGADWECPSHVDALASHATVAAFETWRRLREKRGEAVTVIDLYEMVAAARGIRPEELSVEERRVLVSAALPFMYAGFQMVPDSDRYEDPIALVPYDPAWPSRFEEWKQRLLAVLPQPPHRIDHVGSTAVPGLAAKPVIDIQISVGDPNDEASYVPAIESLGVQLRNRDEDHRFFRPFAALPRDVHVHVCQAGSEWERRHLLFRDYLRAHPAARQAYLQAKEEAAARWADDRVAYTEAKGRVIGQLTAEAERWSITKA
;
A
#
# COMPACT_ATOMS: atom_id res chain seq x y z
N MET A 1 -11.44 -32.12 -17.02
CA MET A 1 -10.82 -30.94 -16.37
C MET A 1 -10.27 -31.24 -14.97
N ARG A 2 -9.16 -30.60 -14.57
CA ARG A 2 -8.78 -30.44 -13.14
C ARG A 2 -9.76 -29.47 -12.49
N ALA A 3 -10.50 -29.91 -11.47
CA ALA A 3 -11.60 -29.14 -10.88
C ALA A 3 -11.18 -27.74 -10.39
N GLU A 4 -9.91 -27.55 -10.04
CA GLU A 4 -9.36 -26.27 -9.61
C GLU A 4 -9.30 -25.20 -10.70
N PHE A 5 -9.23 -25.56 -11.99
CA PHE A 5 -9.22 -24.59 -13.10
C PHE A 5 -10.61 -24.10 -13.51
N ALA A 6 -11.68 -24.74 -13.02
CA ALA A 6 -13.04 -24.41 -13.41
C ALA A 6 -13.41 -22.93 -13.19
N PRO A 7 -13.07 -22.28 -12.05
CA PRO A 7 -13.40 -20.87 -11.85
C PRO A 7 -12.72 -19.96 -12.88
N GLY A 8 -11.41 -20.15 -13.11
CA GLY A 8 -10.66 -19.36 -14.10
C GLY A 8 -11.14 -19.60 -15.53
N ALA A 9 -11.44 -20.85 -15.90
CA ALA A 9 -11.92 -21.19 -17.23
C ALA A 9 -13.31 -20.60 -17.49
N ARG A 10 -14.19 -20.68 -16.50
CA ARG A 10 -15.51 -20.06 -16.54
C ARG A 10 -15.41 -18.55 -16.71
N ASN A 11 -14.50 -17.89 -15.99
CA ASN A 11 -14.29 -16.45 -16.16
C ASN A 11 -13.77 -16.11 -17.55
N ALA A 12 -12.80 -16.87 -18.08
CA ALA A 12 -12.25 -16.63 -19.41
C ALA A 12 -13.34 -16.75 -20.49
N VAL A 13 -14.16 -17.80 -20.41
CA VAL A 13 -15.22 -18.10 -21.37
C VAL A 13 -16.42 -17.16 -21.22
N HIS A 14 -16.95 -17.00 -20.02
CA HIS A 14 -18.22 -16.30 -19.80
C HIS A 14 -18.04 -14.83 -19.41
N ALA A 15 -17.18 -14.53 -18.44
CA ALA A 15 -17.00 -13.16 -17.96
C ALA A 15 -16.20 -12.32 -18.97
N CYS A 16 -15.15 -12.89 -19.55
CA CYS A 16 -14.21 -12.15 -20.38
C CYS A 16 -14.64 -12.09 -21.84
N LEU A 17 -14.84 -13.25 -22.49
CA LEU A 17 -15.20 -13.28 -23.91
C LEU A 17 -16.72 -13.39 -24.16
N ASN A 18 -17.53 -13.64 -23.13
CA ASN A 18 -18.98 -13.80 -23.24
C ASN A 18 -19.35 -14.77 -24.39
N ILE A 19 -18.80 -15.98 -24.31
CA ILE A 19 -19.03 -17.07 -25.25
C ILE A 19 -20.45 -17.62 -25.08
N MET A 20 -21.12 -17.80 -26.20
CA MET A 20 -22.49 -18.30 -26.32
C MET A 20 -22.56 -19.47 -27.33
N ASP A 21 -23.71 -20.13 -27.42
CA ASP A 21 -23.97 -21.25 -28.34
C ASP A 21 -23.71 -20.94 -29.83
N ARG A 22 -23.90 -19.69 -30.24
CA ARG A 22 -23.63 -19.21 -31.61
C ARG A 22 -22.16 -19.05 -31.94
N ASP A 23 -21.27 -19.12 -30.95
CA ASP A 23 -19.87 -18.83 -31.14
C ASP A 23 -19.09 -20.01 -31.75
N ARG A 24 -18.05 -19.64 -32.51
CA ARG A 24 -17.01 -20.53 -33.02
C ARG A 24 -15.71 -20.15 -32.33
N VAL A 25 -15.26 -20.97 -31.39
CA VAL A 25 -14.07 -20.74 -30.56
C VAL A 25 -12.88 -21.51 -31.14
N PHE A 26 -11.81 -20.79 -31.46
CA PHE A 26 -10.56 -21.39 -31.93
C PHE A 26 -9.47 -21.25 -30.87
N ILE A 27 -8.97 -22.36 -30.35
CA ILE A 27 -7.97 -22.40 -29.28
C ILE A 27 -6.61 -22.73 -29.88
N ILE A 28 -5.64 -21.84 -29.71
CA ILE A 28 -4.24 -22.06 -30.09
C ILE A 28 -3.48 -22.30 -28.79
N ARG A 29 -2.86 -23.48 -28.66
CA ARG A 29 -2.18 -23.86 -27.43
C ARG A 29 -0.80 -24.44 -27.67
N ASP A 30 0.06 -24.35 -26.66
CA ASP A 30 1.25 -25.18 -26.59
C ASP A 30 1.00 -26.46 -25.77
N ARG A 31 1.91 -27.43 -25.86
CA ARG A 31 1.80 -28.68 -25.09
C ARG A 31 1.90 -28.44 -23.59
N ALA A 32 2.70 -27.49 -23.14
CA ALA A 32 2.92 -27.20 -21.73
C ALA A 32 1.66 -26.68 -21.02
N ARG A 33 0.74 -26.05 -21.75
CA ARG A 33 -0.53 -25.48 -21.22
C ARG A 33 -1.77 -26.28 -21.61
N THR A 34 -1.60 -27.56 -21.98
CA THR A 34 -2.69 -28.44 -22.41
C THR A 34 -3.84 -28.49 -21.39
N GLU A 35 -3.55 -28.70 -20.11
CA GLU A 35 -4.60 -28.84 -19.08
C GLU A 35 -5.45 -27.57 -18.91
N ILE A 36 -4.83 -26.39 -19.05
CA ILE A 36 -5.53 -25.08 -19.00
C ILE A 36 -6.40 -24.91 -20.26
N ALA A 37 -5.85 -25.25 -21.43
CA ALA A 37 -6.59 -25.18 -22.68
C ALA A 37 -7.79 -26.13 -22.71
N GLU A 38 -7.64 -27.35 -22.17
CA GLU A 38 -8.75 -28.31 -22.05
C GLU A 38 -9.84 -27.81 -21.10
N ALA A 39 -9.46 -27.12 -20.02
CA ALA A 39 -10.43 -26.51 -19.10
C ALA A 39 -11.27 -25.42 -19.81
N ILE A 40 -10.64 -24.56 -20.61
CA ILE A 40 -11.34 -23.53 -21.40
C ILE A 40 -12.17 -24.16 -22.53
N GLU A 41 -11.66 -25.20 -23.18
CA GLU A 41 -12.40 -25.96 -24.19
C GLU A 41 -13.68 -26.58 -23.61
N GLU A 42 -13.58 -27.21 -22.44
CA GLU A 42 -14.71 -27.84 -21.76
C GLU A 42 -15.80 -26.83 -21.40
N GLU A 43 -15.44 -25.67 -20.83
CA GLU A 43 -16.38 -24.58 -20.52
C GLU A 43 -17.00 -23.98 -21.80
N ALA A 44 -16.21 -23.75 -22.86
CA ALA A 44 -16.72 -23.22 -24.13
C ALA A 44 -17.70 -24.19 -24.82
N ARG A 45 -17.39 -25.50 -24.82
CA ARG A 45 -18.34 -26.53 -25.30
C ARG A 45 -19.58 -26.62 -24.42
N GLY A 46 -19.42 -26.46 -23.11
CA GLY A 46 -20.51 -26.38 -22.13
C GLY A 46 -21.46 -25.20 -22.39
N ALA A 47 -20.94 -24.08 -22.90
CA ALA A 47 -21.72 -22.94 -23.36
C ALA A 47 -22.47 -23.18 -24.69
N GLY A 48 -22.27 -24.34 -25.32
CA GLY A 48 -22.86 -24.72 -26.61
C GLY A 48 -22.06 -24.29 -27.84
N ALA A 49 -20.88 -23.69 -27.66
CA ALA A 49 -20.09 -23.18 -28.78
C ALA A 49 -19.47 -24.32 -29.60
N ALA A 50 -19.26 -24.08 -30.89
CA ALA A 50 -18.41 -24.93 -31.71
C ALA A 50 -16.94 -24.62 -31.39
N VAL A 51 -16.14 -25.63 -31.04
CA VAL A 51 -14.75 -25.45 -30.63
C VAL A 51 -13.79 -26.31 -31.47
N GLU A 52 -12.75 -25.68 -32.01
CA GLU A 52 -11.58 -26.32 -32.61
C GLU A 52 -10.31 -25.89 -31.84
N ALA A 53 -9.39 -26.83 -31.62
CA ALA A 53 -8.13 -26.58 -30.94
C ALA A 53 -6.94 -26.97 -31.84
N TRP A 54 -5.88 -26.17 -31.78
CA TRP A 54 -4.66 -26.33 -32.56
C TRP A 54 -3.44 -26.29 -31.63
N THR A 55 -2.76 -27.44 -31.52
CA THR A 55 -1.56 -27.57 -30.67
C THR A 55 -0.32 -27.24 -31.49
N MET A 56 0.44 -26.23 -31.08
CA MET A 56 1.59 -25.72 -31.85
C MET A 56 2.59 -26.83 -32.22
N GLU A 57 3.02 -27.62 -31.25
CA GLU A 57 4.06 -28.64 -31.43
C GLU A 57 3.63 -29.84 -32.31
N ASP A 58 2.34 -29.95 -32.66
CA ASP A 58 1.87 -30.98 -33.61
C ASP A 58 2.12 -30.57 -35.07
N HIS A 59 2.39 -29.29 -35.31
CA HIS A 59 2.47 -28.72 -36.66
C HIS A 59 3.75 -27.92 -36.91
N ILE A 60 4.35 -27.33 -35.87
CA ILE A 60 5.53 -26.49 -35.97
C ILE A 60 6.53 -26.77 -34.85
N GLN A 61 7.79 -26.43 -35.09
CA GLN A 61 8.81 -26.43 -34.05
C GLN A 61 8.85 -25.07 -33.34
N ARG A 62 9.03 -25.10 -32.02
CA ARG A 62 9.17 -23.89 -31.19
C ARG A 62 10.64 -23.62 -30.81
N PRO A 63 11.07 -22.35 -30.64
CA PRO A 63 10.28 -21.12 -30.76
C PRO A 63 9.79 -20.85 -32.19
N ALA A 64 8.51 -20.52 -32.33
CA ALA A 64 7.89 -20.20 -33.61
C ALA A 64 8.22 -18.77 -34.04
N THR A 65 9.20 -18.59 -34.91
CA THR A 65 9.65 -17.25 -35.35
C THR A 65 8.83 -16.65 -36.49
N ALA A 66 7.88 -17.39 -37.05
CA ALA A 66 7.01 -16.94 -38.14
C ALA A 66 5.61 -17.55 -38.00
N PHE A 67 4.59 -16.83 -38.47
CA PHE A 67 3.21 -17.29 -38.50
C PHE A 67 2.98 -18.30 -39.66
N PRO A 68 2.65 -19.57 -39.39
CA PRO A 68 2.59 -20.60 -40.41
C PRO A 68 1.31 -20.51 -41.24
N ARG A 69 1.45 -20.68 -42.56
CA ARG A 69 0.30 -20.68 -43.49
C ARG A 69 -0.74 -21.75 -43.13
N SER A 70 -0.32 -22.90 -42.63
CA SER A 70 -1.22 -23.97 -42.19
C SER A 70 -2.21 -23.51 -41.10
N LEU A 71 -1.74 -22.75 -40.10
CA LEU A 71 -2.61 -22.19 -39.07
C LEU A 71 -3.54 -21.12 -39.65
N ALA A 72 -3.01 -20.25 -40.53
CA ALA A 72 -3.83 -19.24 -41.19
C ALA A 72 -4.98 -19.87 -42.01
N ASP A 73 -4.69 -20.93 -42.77
CA ASP A 73 -5.67 -21.65 -43.57
C ASP A 73 -6.75 -22.30 -42.69
N GLU A 74 -6.38 -22.90 -41.54
CA GLU A 74 -7.33 -23.46 -40.58
C GLU A 74 -8.22 -22.39 -39.94
N VAL A 75 -7.63 -21.28 -39.50
CA VAL A 75 -8.37 -20.14 -38.93
C VAL A 75 -9.34 -19.55 -39.96
N LEU A 76 -8.93 -19.41 -41.22
CA LEU A 76 -9.78 -18.91 -42.30
C LEU A 76 -10.89 -19.89 -42.70
N ARG A 77 -10.64 -21.20 -42.61
CA ARG A 77 -11.65 -22.24 -42.82
C ARG A 77 -12.72 -22.19 -41.73
N PHE A 78 -12.29 -22.16 -40.47
CA PHE A 78 -13.19 -22.20 -39.31
C PHE A 78 -13.92 -20.87 -39.06
N ARG A 79 -13.29 -19.75 -39.45
CA ARG A 79 -13.78 -18.37 -39.26
C ARG A 79 -14.24 -18.13 -37.82
N PRO A 80 -13.37 -18.21 -36.80
CA PRO A 80 -13.77 -18.03 -35.42
C PRO A 80 -14.49 -16.70 -35.18
N THR A 81 -15.40 -16.71 -34.21
CA THR A 81 -15.98 -15.48 -33.61
C THR A 81 -15.29 -15.15 -32.29
N ALA A 82 -14.54 -16.10 -31.73
CA ALA A 82 -13.71 -15.92 -30.56
C ALA A 82 -12.47 -16.83 -30.64
N SER A 83 -11.38 -16.44 -29.99
CA SER A 83 -10.18 -17.27 -29.91
C SER A 83 -9.43 -17.10 -28.60
N PHE A 84 -8.65 -18.11 -28.25
CA PHE A 84 -7.72 -18.07 -27.12
C PHE A 84 -6.33 -18.45 -27.60
N TYR A 85 -5.30 -17.72 -27.16
CA TYR A 85 -3.92 -18.16 -27.27
C TYR A 85 -3.41 -18.52 -25.87
N ILE A 86 -3.05 -19.78 -25.66
CA ILE A 86 -2.72 -20.34 -24.34
C ILE A 86 -1.34 -20.99 -24.45
N GLY A 87 -0.29 -20.25 -24.11
CA GLY A 87 1.07 -20.72 -24.36
C GLY A 87 2.12 -20.09 -23.47
N THR A 88 3.28 -20.73 -23.45
CA THR A 88 4.50 -20.26 -22.79
C THR A 88 5.19 -19.23 -23.66
N GLY A 89 5.77 -18.19 -23.06
CA GLY A 89 6.51 -17.17 -23.81
C GLY A 89 7.89 -17.67 -24.18
N LEU A 90 8.25 -17.64 -25.47
CA LEU A 90 9.62 -17.92 -25.90
C LEU A 90 10.17 -16.77 -26.72
N ARG A 91 11.47 -16.51 -26.55
CA ARG A 91 12.19 -15.45 -27.27
C ARG A 91 12.04 -15.63 -28.79
N GLY A 92 11.61 -14.55 -29.46
CA GLY A 92 11.43 -14.52 -30.92
C GLY A 92 10.03 -14.88 -31.41
N GLU A 93 9.11 -15.31 -30.55
CA GLU A 93 7.75 -15.71 -30.97
C GLU A 93 6.79 -14.54 -31.26
N LEU A 94 7.24 -13.29 -31.12
CA LEU A 94 6.45 -12.14 -31.59
C LEU A 94 6.16 -12.21 -33.10
N GLY A 95 7.11 -12.74 -33.90
CA GLY A 95 6.92 -12.97 -35.34
C GLY A 95 5.84 -14.00 -35.68
N PHE A 96 5.42 -14.81 -34.71
CA PHE A 96 4.24 -15.68 -34.80
C PHE A 96 2.99 -15.00 -34.25
N ARG A 97 3.06 -14.43 -33.05
CA ARG A 97 1.89 -13.92 -32.32
C ARG A 97 1.29 -12.65 -32.94
N GLN A 98 2.11 -11.71 -33.41
CA GLN A 98 1.61 -10.47 -34.00
C GLN A 98 0.79 -10.70 -35.29
N PRO A 99 1.27 -11.47 -36.30
CA PRO A 99 0.44 -11.77 -37.46
C PRO A 99 -0.80 -12.60 -37.15
N MET A 100 -0.72 -13.50 -36.15
CA MET A 100 -1.87 -14.26 -35.65
C MET A 100 -2.94 -13.32 -35.08
N LEU A 101 -2.56 -12.38 -34.21
CA LEU A 101 -3.46 -11.37 -33.66
C LEU A 101 -4.06 -10.49 -34.76
N HIS A 102 -3.27 -10.07 -35.74
CA HIS A 102 -3.78 -9.30 -36.89
C HIS A 102 -4.86 -10.07 -37.67
N LEU A 103 -4.64 -11.36 -37.94
CA LEU A 103 -5.65 -12.19 -38.60
C LEU A 103 -6.92 -12.33 -37.73
N LEU A 104 -6.76 -12.62 -36.45
CA LEU A 104 -7.89 -12.90 -35.56
C LEU A 104 -8.67 -11.63 -35.19
N ALA A 105 -8.01 -10.63 -34.61
CA ALA A 105 -8.66 -9.43 -34.06
C ALA A 105 -8.94 -8.36 -35.13
N ASP A 106 -8.01 -8.11 -36.06
CA ASP A 106 -8.18 -7.01 -37.02
C ASP A 106 -8.99 -7.44 -38.24
N GLN A 107 -8.60 -8.56 -38.87
CA GLN A 107 -9.21 -9.02 -40.12
C GLN A 107 -10.52 -9.79 -39.89
N LEU A 108 -10.50 -10.80 -39.00
CA LEU A 108 -11.68 -11.61 -38.70
C LEU A 108 -12.57 -11.01 -37.62
N ARG A 109 -12.08 -9.98 -36.92
CA ARG A 109 -12.82 -9.31 -35.85
C ARG A 109 -13.22 -10.28 -34.75
N SER A 110 -12.47 -11.34 -34.48
CA SER A 110 -12.71 -12.25 -33.37
C SER A 110 -12.48 -11.53 -32.04
N ARG A 111 -13.28 -11.87 -31.02
CA ARG A 111 -12.91 -11.61 -29.62
C ARG A 111 -11.71 -12.48 -29.26
N HIS A 112 -10.68 -11.95 -28.62
CA HIS A 112 -9.47 -12.73 -28.34
C HIS A 112 -8.99 -12.60 -26.88
N GLY A 113 -8.80 -13.74 -26.22
CA GLY A 113 -8.12 -13.84 -24.94
C GLY A 113 -6.67 -14.26 -25.13
N HIS A 114 -5.73 -13.36 -24.87
CA HIS A 114 -4.31 -13.63 -24.99
C HIS A 114 -3.74 -14.07 -23.64
N MET A 115 -3.41 -15.35 -23.49
CA MET A 115 -2.98 -15.96 -22.22
C MET A 115 -1.52 -16.41 -22.32
N ILE A 116 -0.63 -15.48 -22.65
CA ILE A 116 0.80 -15.75 -22.80
C ILE A 116 1.50 -15.75 -21.44
N GLY A 117 2.08 -16.88 -21.04
CA GLY A 117 2.69 -17.05 -19.72
C GLY A 117 1.73 -17.53 -18.63
N ILE A 118 0.46 -17.83 -18.99
CA ILE A 118 -0.51 -18.42 -18.07
C ILE A 118 0.04 -19.74 -17.49
N ASN A 119 -0.11 -19.95 -16.18
CA ASN A 119 0.27 -21.17 -15.49
C ASN A 119 -0.82 -21.62 -14.50
N GLU A 120 -0.61 -22.73 -13.80
CA GLU A 120 -1.60 -23.25 -12.84
C GLU A 120 -1.95 -22.25 -11.74
N VAL A 121 -0.96 -21.49 -11.25
CA VAL A 121 -1.15 -20.51 -10.18
C VAL A 121 -2.03 -19.36 -10.70
N VAL A 122 -1.68 -18.79 -11.85
CA VAL A 122 -2.46 -17.68 -12.44
C VAL A 122 -3.89 -18.12 -12.77
N MET A 123 -4.07 -19.36 -13.21
CA MET A 123 -5.38 -19.92 -13.54
C MET A 123 -6.29 -20.08 -12.31
N THR A 124 -5.69 -20.35 -11.14
CA THR A 124 -6.39 -20.58 -9.86
C THR A 124 -6.45 -19.34 -8.98
N ASP A 125 -5.76 -18.26 -9.36
CA ASP A 125 -5.66 -16.99 -8.63
C ASP A 125 -6.27 -15.85 -9.46
N GLY A 126 -5.48 -15.08 -10.22
CA GLY A 126 -5.95 -13.91 -10.94
C GLY A 126 -7.04 -14.18 -11.97
N MET A 127 -7.00 -15.31 -12.66
CA MET A 127 -8.06 -15.70 -13.60
C MET A 127 -9.34 -16.12 -12.88
N ALA A 128 -9.23 -16.67 -11.66
CA ALA A 128 -10.35 -17.11 -10.83
C ALA A 128 -11.01 -15.98 -10.02
N ALA A 129 -10.47 -14.75 -10.08
CA ALA A 129 -11.00 -13.58 -9.38
C ALA A 129 -12.42 -13.17 -9.85
N ASP A 130 -13.08 -12.30 -9.09
CA ASP A 130 -14.41 -11.77 -9.44
C ASP A 130 -14.31 -10.65 -10.49
N TYR A 131 -14.54 -11.00 -11.77
CA TYR A 131 -14.47 -10.05 -12.88
C TYR A 131 -15.54 -8.94 -12.85
N ASP A 132 -16.65 -9.12 -12.13
CA ASP A 132 -17.59 -8.01 -11.92
C ASP A 132 -17.04 -6.99 -10.92
N ALA A 133 -16.30 -7.45 -9.90
CA ALA A 133 -15.58 -6.57 -8.99
C ALA A 133 -14.40 -5.87 -9.68
N ILE A 134 -13.63 -6.60 -10.51
CA ILE A 134 -12.54 -6.04 -11.32
C ILE A 134 -13.09 -4.93 -12.22
N TYR A 135 -14.12 -5.22 -13.03
CA TYR A 135 -14.74 -4.24 -13.92
C TYR A 135 -15.14 -2.95 -13.18
N LYS A 136 -15.84 -3.08 -12.05
CA LYS A 136 -16.26 -1.92 -11.24
C LYS A 136 -15.07 -1.13 -10.72
N MET A 137 -14.02 -1.81 -10.26
CA MET A 137 -12.83 -1.17 -9.74
C MET A 137 -12.04 -0.47 -10.85
N THR A 138 -11.78 -1.16 -11.96
CA THR A 138 -11.08 -0.62 -13.13
C THR A 138 -11.71 0.67 -13.60
N HIS A 139 -13.05 0.69 -13.80
CA HIS A 139 -13.74 1.90 -14.25
C HIS A 139 -13.73 3.02 -13.21
N LYS A 140 -13.81 2.68 -11.91
CA LYS A 140 -13.69 3.68 -10.84
C LYS A 140 -12.31 4.34 -10.82
N VAL A 141 -11.24 3.54 -10.93
CA VAL A 141 -9.87 4.05 -10.97
C VAL A 141 -9.63 4.83 -12.25
N PHE A 142 -10.07 4.31 -13.40
CA PHE A 142 -10.02 4.98 -14.70
C PHE A 142 -10.67 6.37 -14.66
N ASP A 143 -11.88 6.47 -14.10
CA ASP A 143 -12.61 7.74 -14.00
C ASP A 143 -11.88 8.78 -13.15
N ILE A 144 -11.17 8.35 -12.11
CA ILE A 144 -10.35 9.24 -11.28
C ILE A 144 -9.07 9.61 -12.04
N ALA A 145 -8.35 8.62 -12.56
CA ALA A 145 -7.05 8.77 -13.18
C ALA A 145 -7.10 9.69 -14.42
N ARG A 146 -8.12 9.53 -15.28
CA ARG A 146 -8.29 10.33 -16.49
C ARG A 146 -8.56 11.82 -16.26
N GLN A 147 -8.91 12.21 -15.03
CA GLN A 147 -9.10 13.60 -14.63
C GLN A 147 -7.85 14.19 -13.96
N GLY A 148 -6.90 13.35 -13.55
CA GLY A 148 -5.67 13.75 -12.89
C GLY A 148 -4.67 14.32 -13.88
N THR A 149 -4.02 15.43 -13.51
CA THR A 149 -2.86 15.98 -14.24
C THR A 149 -1.53 15.47 -13.70
N GLN A 150 -1.54 14.90 -12.49
CA GLN A 150 -0.36 14.37 -11.81
C GLN A 150 -0.74 13.26 -10.83
N ILE A 151 0.10 12.23 -10.73
CA ILE A 151 0.02 11.15 -9.74
C ILE A 151 1.40 11.01 -9.10
N THR A 152 1.43 10.94 -7.77
CA THR A 152 2.64 10.67 -6.98
C THR A 152 2.59 9.25 -6.44
N VAL A 153 3.68 8.50 -6.56
CA VAL A 153 3.76 7.09 -6.13
C VAL A 153 4.91 6.92 -5.16
N GLN A 154 4.63 6.40 -3.98
CA GLN A 154 5.63 6.04 -2.98
C GLN A 154 5.40 4.61 -2.50
N THR A 155 6.47 3.83 -2.37
CA THR A 155 6.43 2.44 -1.89
C THR A 155 7.45 2.24 -0.78
N SER A 156 7.22 1.23 0.08
CA SER A 156 8.17 0.84 1.13
C SER A 156 9.51 0.32 0.56
N LEU A 157 9.52 -0.11 -0.70
CA LEU A 157 10.71 -0.55 -1.42
C LEU A 157 11.54 0.62 -2.01
N GLY A 158 11.07 1.85 -1.80
CA GLY A 158 11.79 3.07 -2.15
C GLY A 158 11.56 3.55 -3.57
N THR A 159 10.41 3.19 -4.17
CA THR A 159 9.85 3.95 -5.30
C THR A 159 9.39 5.31 -4.78
N ASP A 160 9.73 6.36 -5.51
CA ASP A 160 9.28 7.74 -5.31
C ASP A 160 9.19 8.39 -6.69
N LEU A 161 7.98 8.42 -7.26
CA LEU A 161 7.72 8.88 -8.62
C LEU A 161 6.69 9.99 -8.64
N VAL A 162 6.85 10.89 -9.61
CA VAL A 162 5.86 11.88 -10.02
C VAL A 162 5.57 11.65 -11.50
N ALA A 163 4.38 11.14 -11.79
CA ALA A 163 3.86 11.00 -13.15
C ALA A 163 2.97 12.20 -13.48
N THR A 164 3.13 12.78 -14.66
CA THR A 164 2.33 13.90 -15.18
C THR A 164 1.60 13.47 -16.44
N PHE A 165 0.38 13.96 -16.62
CA PHE A 165 -0.53 13.49 -17.67
C PHE A 165 -1.03 14.65 -18.52
N SER A 166 -1.18 14.39 -19.82
CA SER A 166 -1.72 15.34 -20.78
C SER A 166 -3.16 14.98 -21.14
N PRO A 167 -4.09 15.95 -21.20
CA PRO A 167 -5.43 15.72 -21.75
C PRO A 167 -5.45 15.26 -23.21
N SER A 168 -4.34 15.40 -23.94
CA SER A 168 -4.18 14.90 -25.31
C SER A 168 -3.94 13.39 -25.39
N LEU A 169 -3.51 12.77 -24.28
CA LEU A 169 -3.25 11.34 -24.19
C LEU A 169 -4.44 10.66 -23.52
N LYS A 170 -4.83 9.51 -24.07
CA LYS A 170 -6.02 8.77 -23.63
C LYS A 170 -5.61 7.74 -22.59
N TRP A 171 -6.34 7.76 -21.47
CA TRP A 171 -6.40 6.64 -20.58
C TRP A 171 -7.22 5.51 -21.20
N ILE A 172 -6.83 4.28 -20.88
CA ILE A 172 -7.46 3.04 -21.32
C ILE A 172 -7.89 2.26 -20.07
N ALA A 173 -9.08 1.65 -20.13
CA ALA A 173 -9.59 0.76 -19.10
C ALA A 173 -9.51 -0.67 -19.64
N SER A 174 -8.60 -1.46 -19.09
CA SER A 174 -8.45 -2.90 -19.39
C SER A 174 -9.15 -3.68 -18.28
N ASP A 175 -10.44 -3.97 -18.52
CA ASP A 175 -11.34 -4.54 -17.52
C ASP A 175 -11.64 -6.04 -17.73
N GLY A 176 -11.02 -6.64 -18.75
CA GLY A 176 -11.16 -8.05 -19.10
C GLY A 176 -12.39 -8.39 -19.92
N ARG A 177 -13.31 -7.44 -20.19
CA ARG A 177 -14.56 -7.70 -20.91
C ARG A 177 -14.42 -7.43 -22.41
N TYR A 178 -13.92 -8.43 -23.12
CA TYR A 178 -13.77 -8.42 -24.57
C TYR A 178 -15.04 -8.90 -25.27
N TRP A 179 -16.18 -8.25 -25.01
CA TRP A 179 -17.49 -8.70 -25.51
C TRP A 179 -17.82 -8.23 -26.93
N GLU A 180 -17.13 -7.21 -27.43
CA GLU A 180 -17.32 -6.69 -28.79
C GLU A 180 -16.35 -7.35 -29.77
N GLN A 181 -16.82 -7.65 -30.98
CA GLN A 181 -16.01 -8.27 -32.02
C GLN A 181 -14.80 -7.39 -32.39
N GLY A 182 -13.61 -7.99 -32.37
CA GLY A 182 -12.32 -7.35 -32.64
C GLY A 182 -11.65 -6.77 -31.39
N ARG A 183 -12.29 -6.87 -30.21
CA ARG A 183 -11.63 -6.55 -28.94
C ARG A 183 -10.81 -7.73 -28.45
N TRP A 184 -9.67 -7.42 -27.85
CA TRP A 184 -8.78 -8.41 -27.28
C TRP A 184 -7.93 -7.78 -26.18
N GLY A 185 -7.30 -8.64 -25.38
CA GLY A 185 -6.23 -8.25 -24.47
C GLY A 185 -5.72 -9.45 -23.70
N ASN A 186 -4.87 -9.19 -22.71
CA ASN A 186 -4.28 -10.25 -21.90
C ASN A 186 -5.29 -10.77 -20.88
N LEU A 187 -5.19 -12.05 -20.52
CA LEU A 187 -5.97 -12.65 -19.43
C LEU A 187 -5.05 -13.43 -18.49
N PRO A 188 -5.13 -13.23 -17.15
CA PRO A 188 -6.10 -12.38 -16.46
C PRO A 188 -5.88 -10.88 -16.69
N GLU A 189 -6.91 -10.11 -16.38
CA GLU A 189 -6.93 -8.67 -16.64
C GLU A 189 -7.26 -7.88 -15.37
N GLY A 190 -7.13 -6.56 -15.45
CA GLY A 190 -7.63 -5.63 -14.45
C GLY A 190 -6.64 -4.50 -14.22
N GLU A 191 -6.62 -3.51 -15.08
CA GLU A 191 -5.80 -2.31 -14.92
C GLU A 191 -6.38 -1.11 -15.66
N THR A 192 -5.89 0.08 -15.35
CA THR A 192 -6.03 1.24 -16.22
C THR A 192 -4.69 1.87 -16.49
N PHE A 193 -4.44 2.25 -17.73
CA PHE A 193 -3.14 2.74 -18.17
C PHE A 193 -3.26 3.92 -19.13
N THR A 194 -2.15 4.64 -19.30
CA THR A 194 -1.98 5.69 -20.33
C THR A 194 -0.51 5.82 -20.69
N CYS A 195 -0.22 6.46 -21.81
CA CYS A 195 1.08 7.10 -22.00
C CYS A 195 1.14 8.35 -21.08
N PRO A 196 2.13 8.47 -20.18
CA PRO A 196 2.31 9.69 -19.41
C PRO A 196 2.96 10.79 -20.26
N ALA A 197 2.77 12.05 -19.87
CA ALA A 197 3.50 13.18 -20.47
C ALA A 197 4.96 13.19 -20.01
N SER A 198 5.20 12.94 -18.71
CA SER A 198 6.51 12.69 -18.12
C SER A 198 6.35 11.86 -16.85
N VAL A 199 7.37 11.08 -16.53
CA VAL A 199 7.57 10.46 -15.22
C VAL A 199 8.95 10.85 -14.72
N ASP A 200 9.05 11.25 -13.47
CA ASP A 200 10.29 11.70 -12.84
C ASP A 200 10.42 11.07 -11.44
N GLY A 201 11.65 10.75 -11.02
CA GLY A 201 11.92 10.19 -9.69
C GLY A 201 12.71 8.88 -9.75
N VAL A 202 12.50 8.01 -8.76
CA VAL A 202 13.14 6.69 -8.69
C VAL A 202 12.09 5.60 -8.64
N LEU A 203 12.18 4.65 -9.57
CA LEU A 203 11.40 3.42 -9.56
C LEU A 203 12.22 2.32 -8.89
N ALA A 204 11.70 1.71 -7.83
CA ALA A 204 12.25 0.48 -7.26
C ALA A 204 11.47 -0.72 -7.83
N ALA A 205 12.02 -1.35 -8.86
CA ALA A 205 11.43 -2.48 -9.56
C ALA A 205 11.89 -3.79 -8.92
N GLU A 206 10.95 -4.51 -8.30
CA GLU A 206 11.20 -5.87 -7.79
C GLU A 206 10.87 -6.96 -8.80
N GLU A 207 10.22 -6.59 -9.91
CA GLU A 207 9.86 -7.46 -11.01
C GLU A 207 9.95 -6.70 -12.33
N MET A 208 10.39 -7.35 -13.41
CA MET A 208 10.38 -6.79 -14.76
C MET A 208 9.88 -7.78 -15.81
N GLY A 209 9.11 -7.29 -16.77
CA GLY A 209 8.53 -8.08 -17.86
C GLY A 209 9.56 -8.61 -18.87
N ASP A 210 9.04 -9.08 -20.00
CA ASP A 210 9.81 -9.82 -21.03
C ASP A 210 10.48 -11.07 -20.40
N TRP A 211 11.78 -11.28 -20.61
CA TRP A 211 12.53 -12.43 -20.08
C TRP A 211 13.28 -12.14 -18.77
N PHE A 212 13.15 -10.94 -18.19
CA PHE A 212 13.95 -10.54 -17.02
C PHE A 212 13.58 -11.34 -15.78
N THR A 213 12.32 -11.36 -15.36
CA THR A 213 11.89 -12.13 -14.17
C THR A 213 12.08 -13.63 -14.36
N GLU A 214 11.88 -14.17 -15.57
CA GLU A 214 12.15 -15.60 -15.83
C GLU A 214 13.63 -15.94 -15.59
N LYS A 215 14.54 -15.07 -16.02
CA LYS A 215 15.98 -15.29 -15.93
C LYS A 215 16.56 -14.98 -14.55
N TYR A 216 16.11 -13.91 -13.91
CA TYR A 216 16.69 -13.38 -12.67
C TYR A 216 15.84 -13.64 -11.43
N GLY A 217 14.60 -14.08 -11.60
CA GLY A 217 13.60 -14.16 -10.53
C GLY A 217 13.18 -12.76 -10.06
N MET A 218 12.51 -12.74 -8.90
CA MET A 218 12.21 -11.51 -8.19
C MET A 218 13.51 -10.81 -7.75
N MET A 219 13.57 -9.50 -7.96
CA MET A 219 14.74 -8.67 -7.70
C MET A 219 14.70 -8.20 -6.24
N SER A 220 15.46 -8.89 -5.38
CA SER A 220 15.58 -8.56 -3.96
C SER A 220 17.05 -8.40 -3.55
N PRO A 221 17.54 -7.18 -3.28
CA PRO A 221 16.79 -5.91 -3.29
C PRO A 221 16.39 -5.47 -4.71
N PRO A 222 15.37 -4.59 -4.84
CA PRO A 222 14.85 -4.16 -6.14
C PRO A 222 15.90 -3.39 -6.97
N VAL A 223 15.75 -3.47 -8.28
CA VAL A 223 16.50 -2.62 -9.21
C VAL A 223 15.99 -1.19 -9.09
N ARG A 224 16.89 -0.23 -8.90
CA ARG A 224 16.53 1.19 -8.83
C ARG A 224 16.76 1.84 -10.18
N ILE A 225 15.70 2.35 -10.80
CA ILE A 225 15.76 3.07 -12.07
C ILE A 225 15.45 4.53 -11.80
N SER A 226 16.45 5.41 -11.95
CA SER A 226 16.21 6.85 -11.88
C SER A 226 15.66 7.34 -13.21
N ILE A 227 14.58 8.11 -13.17
CA ILE A 227 13.87 8.63 -14.34
C ILE A 227 13.90 10.17 -14.30
N ARG A 228 14.25 10.80 -15.41
CA ARG A 228 14.27 12.25 -15.58
C ARG A 228 13.71 12.65 -16.95
N GLY A 229 12.74 13.54 -16.96
CA GLY A 229 12.03 13.98 -18.17
C GLY A 229 11.37 12.81 -18.91
N GLY A 230 10.84 11.83 -18.17
CA GLY A 230 10.22 10.63 -18.73
C GLY A 230 11.20 9.65 -19.35
N ARG A 231 12.51 9.77 -19.08
CA ARG A 231 13.53 8.86 -19.61
C ARG A 231 14.39 8.28 -18.49
N MET A 232 14.78 7.02 -18.65
CA MET A 232 15.77 6.39 -17.78
C MET A 232 17.06 7.24 -17.79
N ALA A 233 17.54 7.58 -16.61
CA ALA A 233 18.78 8.33 -16.36
C ALA A 233 19.88 7.41 -15.80
N SER A 234 19.53 6.50 -14.89
CA SER A 234 20.44 5.49 -14.36
C SER A 234 19.70 4.22 -13.95
N VAL A 235 20.45 3.12 -13.88
CA VAL A 235 20.00 1.82 -13.35
C VAL A 235 21.02 1.37 -12.32
N GLU A 236 20.55 1.07 -11.12
CA GLU A 236 21.34 0.58 -10.00
C GLU A 236 20.80 -0.77 -9.54
N SER A 237 21.68 -1.75 -9.45
CA SER A 237 21.37 -3.09 -8.94
C SER A 237 22.62 -3.65 -8.28
N PRO A 238 22.49 -4.46 -7.20
CA PRO A 238 23.60 -5.26 -6.70
C PRO A 238 24.13 -6.26 -7.74
N ASP A 239 23.27 -6.71 -8.67
CA ASP A 239 23.69 -7.53 -9.80
C ASP A 239 24.10 -6.62 -10.97
N ALA A 240 25.42 -6.46 -11.13
CA ALA A 240 25.99 -5.65 -12.20
C ALA A 240 25.64 -6.17 -13.60
N ARG A 241 25.40 -7.48 -13.76
CA ARG A 241 24.99 -8.08 -15.04
C ARG A 241 23.55 -7.71 -15.36
N LEU A 242 22.64 -7.84 -14.39
CA LEU A 242 21.25 -7.40 -14.55
C LEU A 242 21.19 -5.91 -14.94
N ALA A 243 21.91 -5.04 -14.23
CA ALA A 243 21.96 -3.61 -14.57
C ALA A 243 22.57 -3.33 -15.96
N ALA A 244 23.52 -4.14 -16.43
CA ALA A 244 24.08 -4.01 -17.77
C ALA A 244 23.07 -4.43 -18.85
N GLU A 245 22.39 -5.56 -18.66
CA GLU A 245 21.40 -6.08 -19.61
C GLU A 245 20.15 -5.19 -19.69
N ILE A 246 19.69 -4.60 -18.57
CA ILE A 246 18.62 -3.58 -18.60
C ILE A 246 19.06 -2.36 -19.43
N ARG A 247 20.29 -1.86 -19.23
CA ARG A 247 20.80 -0.72 -20.01
C ARG A 247 20.92 -1.04 -21.50
N GLU A 248 21.35 -2.25 -21.84
CA GLU A 248 21.40 -2.71 -23.23
C GLU A 248 19.99 -2.77 -23.84
N TYR A 249 19.04 -3.37 -23.15
CA TYR A 249 17.65 -3.47 -23.59
C TYR A 249 17.03 -2.08 -23.80
N LEU A 250 17.18 -1.17 -22.83
CA LEU A 250 16.67 0.20 -22.93
C LEU A 250 17.47 1.06 -23.92
N GLY A 251 18.61 0.59 -24.42
CA GLY A 251 19.47 1.26 -25.39
C GLY A 251 19.23 0.87 -26.85
N GLN A 252 18.32 -0.07 -27.14
CA GLN A 252 18.15 -0.63 -28.49
C GLN A 252 17.47 0.31 -29.50
N HIS A 253 16.73 1.32 -29.03
CA HIS A 253 16.05 2.32 -29.87
C HIS A 253 16.03 3.68 -29.16
N PRO A 254 16.00 4.84 -29.87
CA PRO A 254 15.96 6.16 -29.24
C PRO A 254 14.80 6.38 -28.25
N ASN A 255 13.74 5.59 -28.34
CA ASN A 255 12.60 5.62 -27.43
C ASN A 255 12.53 4.43 -26.46
N SER A 256 13.45 3.45 -26.53
CA SER A 256 13.42 2.29 -25.62
C SER A 256 13.63 2.66 -24.17
N ASN A 257 14.32 3.77 -23.89
CA ASN A 257 14.53 4.27 -22.53
C ASN A 257 13.48 5.31 -22.08
N ARG A 258 12.46 5.58 -22.89
CA ARG A 258 11.37 6.51 -22.57
C ARG A 258 10.24 5.74 -21.90
N VAL A 259 9.65 6.31 -20.87
CA VAL A 259 8.44 5.76 -20.26
C VAL A 259 7.30 5.86 -21.26
N GLY A 260 6.82 4.71 -21.72
CA GLY A 260 5.71 4.56 -22.66
C GLY A 260 4.38 4.36 -21.95
N GLU A 261 4.39 3.80 -20.75
CA GLU A 261 3.18 3.47 -20.00
C GLU A 261 3.32 3.80 -18.52
N PHE A 262 2.23 4.33 -17.97
CA PHE A 262 1.96 4.36 -16.55
C PHE A 262 0.61 3.68 -16.31
N ALA A 263 0.59 2.68 -15.44
CA ALA A 263 -0.57 1.86 -15.22
C ALA A 263 -0.86 1.63 -13.74
N ILE A 264 -2.14 1.42 -13.44
CA ILE A 264 -2.65 1.15 -12.10
C ILE A 264 -3.39 -0.18 -12.16
N GLY A 265 -2.84 -1.19 -11.48
CA GLY A 265 -3.49 -2.50 -11.35
C GLY A 265 -4.75 -2.40 -10.48
N THR A 266 -5.78 -3.15 -10.85
CA THR A 266 -7.13 -3.10 -10.29
C THR A 266 -7.76 -4.46 -10.08
N ASN A 267 -6.99 -5.55 -10.28
CA ASN A 267 -7.46 -6.89 -9.94
C ASN A 267 -7.43 -7.10 -8.42
N VAL A 268 -8.48 -6.63 -7.76
CA VAL A 268 -8.65 -6.68 -6.29
C VAL A 268 -8.79 -8.10 -5.73
N GLY A 269 -8.89 -9.13 -6.58
CA GLY A 269 -8.84 -10.52 -6.16
C GLY A 269 -7.44 -11.00 -5.78
N LEU A 270 -6.39 -10.31 -6.26
CA LEU A 270 -5.01 -10.67 -6.00
C LEU A 270 -4.57 -10.23 -4.61
N THR A 271 -3.95 -11.14 -3.85
CA THR A 271 -3.49 -10.87 -2.47
C THR A 271 -1.98 -10.90 -2.30
N LYS A 272 -1.23 -11.35 -3.31
CA LYS A 272 0.24 -11.41 -3.32
C LYS A 272 0.78 -11.32 -4.75
N ILE A 273 2.04 -10.91 -4.87
CA ILE A 273 2.87 -11.06 -6.08
C ILE A 273 3.41 -12.49 -6.15
N ILE A 274 3.40 -13.11 -7.33
CA ILE A 274 3.78 -14.52 -7.50
C ILE A 274 5.00 -14.75 -8.41
N GLY A 275 5.59 -13.67 -8.95
CA GLY A 275 6.67 -13.73 -9.93
C GLY A 275 6.19 -14.16 -11.31
N ASN A 276 4.96 -13.82 -11.67
CA ASN A 276 4.41 -13.99 -13.01
C ASN A 276 3.80 -12.67 -13.48
N PHE A 277 4.57 -11.96 -14.30
CA PHE A 277 4.26 -10.61 -14.75
C PHE A 277 2.87 -10.48 -15.39
N LEU A 278 2.39 -11.49 -16.12
CA LEU A 278 1.04 -11.51 -16.70
C LEU A 278 -0.06 -11.22 -15.65
N GLN A 279 0.12 -11.74 -14.44
CA GLN A 279 -0.80 -11.50 -13.32
C GLN A 279 -0.36 -10.31 -12.47
N ASP A 280 0.93 -10.22 -12.16
CA ASP A 280 1.44 -9.32 -11.15
C ASP A 280 1.35 -7.84 -11.56
N GLU A 281 1.35 -7.55 -12.87
CA GLU A 281 1.03 -6.22 -13.40
C GLU A 281 -0.42 -5.79 -13.11
N LYS A 282 -1.35 -6.74 -12.95
CA LYS A 282 -2.76 -6.47 -12.60
C LYS A 282 -2.96 -6.30 -11.09
N PHE A 283 -1.94 -6.56 -10.28
CA PHE A 283 -1.99 -6.43 -8.82
C PHE A 283 -2.31 -4.98 -8.41
N PRO A 284 -3.17 -4.74 -7.39
CA PRO A 284 -3.45 -3.39 -6.90
C PRO A 284 -2.18 -2.62 -6.51
N GLY A 285 -1.78 -1.70 -7.38
CA GLY A 285 -0.45 -1.07 -7.35
C GLY A 285 -0.19 -0.27 -8.61
N VAL A 286 1.08 0.05 -8.88
CA VAL A 286 1.51 0.76 -10.08
C VAL A 286 2.59 -0.04 -10.79
N HIS A 287 2.56 -0.06 -12.11
CA HIS A 287 3.72 -0.39 -12.94
C HIS A 287 3.99 0.68 -13.96
N VAL A 288 5.21 0.68 -14.46
CA VAL A 288 5.70 1.62 -15.45
C VAL A 288 6.39 0.81 -16.54
N ALA A 289 6.04 1.05 -17.80
CA ALA A 289 6.70 0.41 -18.93
C ALA A 289 7.61 1.39 -19.68
N PHE A 290 8.75 0.90 -20.13
CA PHE A 290 9.66 1.63 -21.01
C PHE A 290 9.55 1.12 -22.44
N GLY A 291 9.54 2.04 -23.40
CA GLY A 291 9.38 1.72 -24.82
C GLY A 291 7.99 2.08 -25.34
N ASP A 292 7.34 1.18 -26.07
CA ASP A 292 6.16 1.49 -26.87
C ASP A 292 5.02 2.07 -26.01
N PRO A 293 4.40 3.19 -26.41
CA PRO A 293 3.35 3.82 -25.62
C PRO A 293 1.94 3.36 -26.00
N TYR A 294 1.80 2.29 -26.80
CA TYR A 294 0.52 1.90 -27.41
C TYR A 294 -0.10 3.08 -28.17
N ALA A 295 0.64 3.62 -29.15
CA ALA A 295 0.32 4.89 -29.79
C ALA A 295 -1.09 4.93 -30.40
N PHE A 296 -1.57 3.79 -30.91
CA PHE A 296 -2.91 3.66 -31.47
C PHE A 296 -4.01 3.85 -30.40
N GLU A 297 -3.81 3.27 -29.21
CA GLU A 297 -4.72 3.31 -28.08
C GLU A 297 -4.63 4.66 -27.35
N THR A 298 -3.43 5.06 -26.95
CA THR A 298 -3.18 6.22 -26.07
C THR A 298 -3.16 7.53 -26.83
N GLY A 299 -2.98 7.50 -28.17
CA GLY A 299 -2.85 8.71 -28.99
C GLY A 299 -1.49 9.40 -28.89
N ALA A 300 -0.47 8.70 -28.38
CA ALA A 300 0.91 9.17 -28.43
C ALA A 300 1.37 9.38 -29.89
N ASP A 301 2.23 10.37 -30.12
CA ASP A 301 2.75 10.74 -31.45
C ASP A 301 4.10 10.08 -31.77
N TRP A 302 4.47 9.03 -31.03
CA TRP A 302 5.73 8.32 -31.14
C TRP A 302 5.54 6.83 -30.90
N GLU A 303 6.44 6.02 -31.46
CA GLU A 303 6.38 4.55 -31.40
C GLU A 303 7.74 3.98 -30.95
N CYS A 304 7.74 2.73 -30.48
CA CYS A 304 8.96 1.98 -30.18
C CYS A 304 8.77 0.48 -30.49
N PRO A 305 9.77 -0.22 -31.05
CA PRO A 305 9.66 -1.67 -31.29
C PRO A 305 9.83 -2.54 -30.02
N SER A 306 10.09 -1.93 -28.87
CA SER A 306 10.33 -2.62 -27.59
C SER A 306 9.34 -2.12 -26.55
N HIS A 307 8.95 -2.96 -25.60
CA HIS A 307 8.12 -2.59 -24.47
C HIS A 307 8.49 -3.50 -23.30
N VAL A 308 8.88 -2.92 -22.16
CA VAL A 308 9.23 -3.68 -20.95
C VAL A 308 8.66 -3.02 -19.72
N ASP A 309 7.84 -3.79 -19.03
CA ASP A 309 7.18 -3.41 -17.80
C ASP A 309 8.10 -3.57 -16.58
N ALA A 310 7.93 -2.69 -15.60
CA ALA A 310 8.61 -2.73 -14.33
C ALA A 310 7.60 -2.45 -13.20
N LEU A 311 7.44 -3.44 -12.31
CA LEU A 311 6.43 -3.40 -11.26
C LEU A 311 6.92 -2.57 -10.07
N ALA A 312 6.16 -1.52 -9.70
CA ALA A 312 6.32 -0.78 -8.46
C ALA A 312 5.33 -1.34 -7.42
N SER A 313 5.62 -2.54 -6.93
CA SER A 313 4.71 -3.24 -6.03
C SER A 313 4.68 -2.60 -4.63
N HIS A 314 3.71 -3.03 -3.81
CA HIS A 314 3.46 -2.52 -2.45
C HIS A 314 3.14 -1.01 -2.38
N ALA A 315 2.60 -0.43 -3.45
CA ALA A 315 2.07 0.93 -3.44
C ALA A 315 0.88 1.04 -2.49
N THR A 316 1.08 1.66 -1.33
CA THR A 316 0.03 1.83 -0.31
C THR A 316 -0.67 3.17 -0.52
N VAL A 317 -1.68 3.25 -1.39
CA VAL A 317 -2.46 4.48 -1.55
C VAL A 317 -3.95 4.20 -1.62
N ALA A 318 -4.58 3.99 -0.46
CA ALA A 318 -6.02 4.20 -0.32
C ALA A 318 -6.38 4.64 1.11
N ALA A 319 -6.10 3.80 2.11
CA ALA A 319 -6.51 4.08 3.50
C ALA A 319 -5.63 5.16 4.17
N PHE A 320 -4.30 5.01 4.09
CA PHE A 320 -3.39 5.95 4.74
C PHE A 320 -3.47 7.36 4.16
N GLU A 321 -3.50 7.48 2.83
CA GLU A 321 -3.62 8.79 2.16
C GLU A 321 -4.98 9.46 2.43
N THR A 322 -6.06 8.68 2.47
CA THR A 322 -7.39 9.20 2.85
C THR A 322 -7.39 9.68 4.29
N TRP A 323 -6.84 8.89 5.21
CA TRP A 323 -6.67 9.26 6.61
C TRP A 323 -5.82 10.53 6.77
N ARG A 324 -4.68 10.61 6.06
CA ARG A 324 -3.77 11.76 6.10
C ARG A 324 -4.48 13.05 5.71
N ARG A 325 -5.19 13.05 4.58
CA ARG A 325 -5.99 14.21 4.12
C ARG A 325 -7.10 14.58 5.09
N LEU A 326 -7.76 13.59 5.69
CA LEU A 326 -8.77 13.84 6.71
C LEU A 326 -8.17 14.49 7.95
N ARG A 327 -6.99 14.03 8.39
CA ARG A 327 -6.27 14.60 9.52
C ARG A 327 -5.76 16.01 9.22
N GLU A 328 -5.19 16.27 8.05
CA GLU A 328 -4.83 17.63 7.62
C GLU A 328 -6.02 18.60 7.70
N LYS A 329 -7.23 18.11 7.38
CA LYS A 329 -8.44 18.95 7.38
C LYS A 329 -9.12 19.09 8.75
N ARG A 330 -9.03 18.06 9.61
CA ARG A 330 -9.81 17.97 10.86
C ARG A 330 -8.95 17.93 12.14
N GLY A 331 -7.62 17.94 11.99
CA GLY A 331 -6.67 17.95 13.10
C GLY A 331 -6.79 16.73 14.01
N GLU A 332 -6.65 16.96 15.32
CA GLU A 332 -6.69 15.94 16.38
C GLU A 332 -7.97 15.10 16.42
N ALA A 333 -9.04 15.53 15.75
CA ALA A 333 -10.29 14.76 15.68
C ALA A 333 -10.19 13.48 14.84
N VAL A 334 -9.14 13.32 14.03
CA VAL A 334 -8.89 12.13 13.19
C VAL A 334 -7.68 11.41 13.74
N THR A 335 -7.90 10.30 14.44
CA THR A 335 -6.92 9.55 15.22
C THR A 335 -6.37 8.34 14.45
N VAL A 336 -5.36 7.65 15.00
CA VAL A 336 -4.91 6.38 14.42
C VAL A 336 -5.99 5.29 14.42
N ILE A 337 -7.01 5.40 15.30
CA ILE A 337 -8.13 4.46 15.31
C ILE A 337 -8.97 4.61 14.03
N ASP A 338 -9.15 5.84 13.54
CA ASP A 338 -9.84 6.07 12.26
C ASP A 338 -9.07 5.42 11.09
N LEU A 339 -7.73 5.42 11.13
CA LEU A 339 -6.90 4.71 10.15
C LEU A 339 -7.13 3.20 10.24
N TYR A 340 -7.18 2.63 11.44
CA TYR A 340 -7.48 1.21 11.64
C TYR A 340 -8.87 0.87 11.12
N GLU A 341 -9.87 1.70 11.39
CA GLU A 341 -11.23 1.52 10.91
C GLU A 341 -11.28 1.52 9.38
N MET A 342 -10.56 2.42 8.71
CA MET A 342 -10.48 2.43 7.24
C MET A 342 -9.82 1.17 6.67
N VAL A 343 -8.71 0.72 7.25
CA VAL A 343 -7.99 -0.48 6.82
C VAL A 343 -8.82 -1.75 7.06
N ALA A 344 -9.45 -1.85 8.24
CA ALA A 344 -10.27 -2.99 8.63
C ALA A 344 -11.56 -3.08 7.81
N ALA A 345 -12.22 -1.93 7.55
CA ALA A 345 -13.43 -1.88 6.74
C ALA A 345 -13.20 -2.37 5.31
N ALA A 346 -12.04 -2.08 4.72
CA ALA A 346 -11.67 -2.59 3.39
C ALA A 346 -11.58 -4.13 3.34
N ARG A 347 -11.43 -4.78 4.49
CA ARG A 347 -11.31 -6.24 4.64
C ARG A 347 -12.55 -6.90 5.27
N GLY A 348 -13.57 -6.11 5.61
CA GLY A 348 -14.77 -6.61 6.27
C GLY A 348 -14.56 -7.14 7.70
N ILE A 349 -13.50 -6.68 8.39
CA ILE A 349 -13.18 -7.06 9.77
C ILE A 349 -13.30 -5.86 10.71
N ARG A 350 -13.29 -6.09 12.03
CA ARG A 350 -13.21 -5.00 13.01
C ARG A 350 -11.74 -4.53 13.20
N PRO A 351 -11.50 -3.28 13.57
CA PRO A 351 -10.13 -2.75 13.69
C PRO A 351 -9.29 -3.44 14.79
N GLU A 352 -9.93 -4.05 15.79
CA GLU A 352 -9.27 -4.85 16.83
C GLU A 352 -8.74 -6.18 16.28
N GLU A 353 -9.28 -6.66 15.16
CA GLU A 353 -8.86 -7.90 14.49
C GLU A 353 -7.64 -7.72 13.58
N LEU A 354 -7.21 -6.48 13.32
CA LEU A 354 -5.89 -6.22 12.74
C LEU A 354 -4.81 -6.79 13.66
N SER A 355 -3.77 -7.39 13.09
CA SER A 355 -2.68 -7.91 13.91
C SER A 355 -1.93 -6.76 14.62
N VAL A 356 -1.33 -7.07 15.76
CA VAL A 356 -0.51 -6.11 16.52
C VAL A 356 0.59 -5.51 15.63
N GLU A 357 1.19 -6.32 14.77
CA GLU A 357 2.27 -5.87 13.90
C GLU A 357 1.78 -4.92 12.81
N GLU A 358 0.63 -5.21 12.19
CA GLU A 358 0.00 -4.27 11.23
C GLU A 358 -0.35 -2.94 11.89
N ARG A 359 -0.95 -2.97 13.09
CA ARG A 359 -1.25 -1.75 13.86
C ARG A 359 0.00 -0.94 14.16
N ARG A 360 1.12 -1.59 14.52
CA ARG A 360 2.42 -0.93 14.74
C ARG A 360 2.94 -0.23 13.49
N VAL A 361 2.86 -0.88 12.33
CA VAL A 361 3.27 -0.28 11.05
C VAL A 361 2.42 0.97 10.77
N LEU A 362 1.10 0.87 10.92
CA LEU A 362 0.18 1.99 10.71
C LEU A 362 0.44 3.14 11.69
N VAL A 363 0.68 2.85 12.97
CA VAL A 363 1.07 3.86 13.98
C VAL A 363 2.36 4.53 13.61
N SER A 364 3.40 3.77 13.29
CA SER A 364 4.72 4.29 12.94
C SER A 364 4.62 5.29 11.78
N ALA A 365 3.84 4.93 10.75
CA ALA A 365 3.56 5.83 9.63
C ALA A 365 2.73 7.07 10.01
N ALA A 366 1.78 6.93 10.95
CA ALA A 366 0.88 8.01 11.36
C ALA A 366 1.52 9.02 12.31
N LEU A 367 2.45 8.62 13.18
CA LEU A 367 3.02 9.44 14.26
C LEU A 367 3.56 10.81 13.80
N PRO A 368 4.32 10.93 12.68
CA PRO A 368 4.81 12.23 12.18
C PRO A 368 3.70 13.19 11.73
N PHE A 369 2.55 12.66 11.33
CA PHE A 369 1.35 13.45 11.00
C PHE A 369 0.47 13.69 12.21
N MET A 370 0.68 12.91 13.27
CA MET A 370 -0.04 13.05 14.53
C MET A 370 0.51 14.17 15.39
N TYR A 371 1.83 14.25 15.48
CA TYR A 371 2.53 15.18 16.35
C TYR A 371 3.56 15.93 15.50
N ALA A 372 3.44 17.26 15.45
CA ALA A 372 4.35 18.07 14.65
C ALA A 372 5.78 17.95 15.17
N GLY A 373 6.75 17.84 14.26
CA GLY A 373 8.16 17.64 14.60
C GLY A 373 8.47 16.32 15.31
N PHE A 374 7.58 15.31 15.24
CA PHE A 374 7.78 14.04 15.95
C PHE A 374 9.05 13.32 15.51
N GLN A 375 9.89 12.97 16.47
CA GLN A 375 11.10 12.21 16.29
C GLN A 375 11.21 11.17 17.40
N MET A 376 11.35 9.90 17.02
CA MET A 376 11.61 8.81 17.96
C MET A 376 13.12 8.62 18.15
N VAL A 377 13.54 8.40 19.39
CA VAL A 377 14.92 8.01 19.70
C VAL A 377 15.08 6.51 19.41
N PRO A 378 16.08 6.10 18.60
CA PRO A 378 16.36 4.69 18.34
C PRO A 378 16.50 3.88 19.63
N ASP A 379 16.07 2.61 19.59
CA ASP A 379 16.17 1.64 20.70
C ASP A 379 15.48 2.05 22.02
N SER A 380 14.71 3.14 22.01
CA SER A 380 13.98 3.61 23.18
C SER A 380 12.62 2.94 23.35
N ASP A 381 12.17 2.10 22.38
CA ASP A 381 10.81 1.57 22.38
C ASP A 381 10.57 0.41 23.38
N ARG A 382 9.35 0.25 23.88
CA ARG A 382 8.95 -0.80 24.83
C ARG A 382 7.59 -1.35 24.39
N TYR A 383 7.59 -2.56 23.86
CA TYR A 383 6.39 -3.14 23.24
C TYR A 383 5.58 -4.05 24.17
N GLU A 384 6.15 -4.52 25.29
CA GLU A 384 5.55 -5.60 26.09
C GLU A 384 4.86 -5.16 27.39
N ASP A 385 5.06 -3.94 27.90
CA ASP A 385 4.39 -3.56 29.16
C ASP A 385 2.86 -3.49 28.96
N PRO A 386 2.07 -4.22 29.79
CA PRO A 386 0.63 -4.28 29.67
C PRO A 386 -0.04 -2.96 30.09
N ILE A 387 -1.22 -2.71 29.53
CA ILE A 387 -2.10 -1.61 29.96
C ILE A 387 -3.00 -2.13 31.09
N ALA A 388 -2.52 -2.01 32.33
CA ALA A 388 -3.27 -2.39 33.52
C ALA A 388 -3.57 -1.15 34.39
N LEU A 389 -4.85 -0.92 34.66
CA LEU A 389 -5.30 0.10 35.62
C LEU A 389 -5.38 -0.52 37.01
N VAL A 390 -4.84 0.18 38.00
CA VAL A 390 -4.94 -0.19 39.42
C VAL A 390 -5.72 0.88 40.19
N PRO A 391 -6.39 0.52 41.30
CA PRO A 391 -6.99 1.49 42.21
C PRO A 391 -5.99 2.57 42.64
N TYR A 392 -6.50 3.75 43.01
CA TYR A 392 -5.64 4.84 43.46
C TYR A 392 -4.79 4.42 44.67
N ASP A 393 -3.48 4.58 44.55
CA ASP A 393 -2.52 4.33 45.63
C ASP A 393 -2.20 5.63 46.36
N PRO A 394 -2.50 5.77 47.67
CA PRO A 394 -2.20 6.97 48.45
C PRO A 394 -0.69 7.25 48.59
N ALA A 395 0.19 6.32 48.20
CA ALA A 395 1.64 6.54 48.14
C ALA A 395 2.10 7.25 46.85
N TRP A 396 1.26 7.43 45.83
CA TRP A 396 1.69 8.12 44.60
C TRP A 396 2.20 9.54 44.80
N PRO A 397 1.59 10.39 45.67
CA PRO A 397 2.14 11.71 45.97
C PRO A 397 3.54 11.67 46.60
N SER A 398 3.83 10.70 47.49
CA SER A 398 5.18 10.58 48.07
C SER A 398 6.20 10.07 47.07
N ARG A 399 5.84 9.11 46.20
CA ARG A 399 6.70 8.66 45.09
C ARG A 399 7.02 9.79 44.11
N PHE A 400 6.05 10.67 43.84
CA PHE A 400 6.30 11.88 43.06
C PHE A 400 7.32 12.79 43.75
N GLU A 401 7.16 13.05 45.05
CA GLU A 401 8.08 13.92 45.77
C GLU A 401 9.51 13.34 45.79
N GLU A 402 9.66 12.02 45.94
CA GLU A 402 10.96 11.33 45.81
C GLU A 402 11.60 11.55 44.44
N TRP A 403 10.83 11.37 43.35
CA TRP A 403 11.31 11.64 41.99
C TRP A 403 11.64 13.12 41.77
N LYS A 404 10.82 14.03 42.29
CA LYS A 404 11.06 15.47 42.22
C LYS A 404 12.37 15.85 42.90
N GLN A 405 12.67 15.31 44.08
CA GLN A 405 13.95 15.57 44.76
C GLN A 405 15.14 15.03 43.96
N ARG A 406 15.02 13.83 43.36
CA ARG A 406 16.05 13.27 42.48
C ARG A 406 16.29 14.14 41.23
N LEU A 407 15.22 14.65 40.62
CA LEU A 407 15.31 15.55 39.47
C LEU A 407 15.95 16.89 39.83
N LEU A 408 15.53 17.51 40.95
CA LEU A 408 16.13 18.76 41.44
C LEU A 408 17.63 18.62 41.75
N ALA A 409 18.09 17.43 42.15
CA ALA A 409 19.50 17.19 42.46
C ALA A 409 20.41 17.09 41.23
N VAL A 410 19.87 16.74 40.06
CA VAL A 410 20.66 16.54 38.83
C VAL A 410 20.48 17.66 37.80
N LEU A 411 19.32 18.33 37.80
CA LEU A 411 19.06 19.41 36.86
C LEU A 411 19.93 20.65 37.18
N PRO A 412 20.35 21.41 36.14
CA PRO A 412 21.05 22.67 36.36
C PRO A 412 20.22 23.66 37.19
N GLN A 413 20.89 24.64 37.78
CA GLN A 413 20.29 25.53 38.78
C GLN A 413 19.07 26.33 38.23
N PRO A 414 18.04 26.56 39.08
CA PRO A 414 16.67 27.00 38.76
C PRO A 414 16.51 28.33 37.98
N PRO A 415 15.27 28.64 37.51
CA PRO A 415 14.01 27.98 37.87
C PRO A 415 13.48 26.94 36.88
N HIS A 416 13.47 25.69 37.33
CA HIS A 416 12.65 24.62 36.75
C HIS A 416 11.42 24.41 37.63
N ARG A 417 10.24 24.47 37.02
CA ARG A 417 8.99 24.11 37.71
C ARG A 417 8.73 22.62 37.49
N ILE A 418 8.61 21.85 38.59
CA ILE A 418 8.39 20.41 38.55
C ILE A 418 7.06 20.08 39.22
N ASP A 419 6.12 19.54 38.45
CA ASP A 419 4.75 19.27 38.86
C ASP A 419 4.36 17.81 38.67
N HIS A 420 3.56 17.29 39.60
CA HIS A 420 2.90 15.99 39.44
C HIS A 420 1.69 16.18 38.52
N VAL A 421 1.68 15.51 37.39
CA VAL A 421 0.60 15.55 36.40
C VAL A 421 0.03 14.15 36.15
N GLY A 422 -0.85 14.01 35.16
CA GLY A 422 -1.44 12.73 34.82
C GLY A 422 -2.45 12.21 35.84
N SER A 423 -2.82 10.93 35.69
CA SER A 423 -3.89 10.35 36.52
C SER A 423 -3.46 10.08 37.96
N THR A 424 -2.18 9.75 38.18
CA THR A 424 -1.66 9.44 39.53
C THR A 424 -1.62 10.68 40.43
N ALA A 425 -1.69 11.88 39.85
CA ALA A 425 -1.82 13.13 40.58
C ALA A 425 -3.26 13.40 41.07
N VAL A 426 -4.28 12.63 40.67
CA VAL A 426 -5.69 12.88 41.05
C VAL A 426 -6.14 11.87 42.12
N PRO A 427 -6.32 12.27 43.39
CA PRO A 427 -6.78 11.38 44.44
C PRO A 427 -8.07 10.64 44.08
N GLY A 428 -8.09 9.33 44.32
CA GLY A 428 -9.22 8.45 44.04
C GLY A 428 -9.41 8.04 42.57
N LEU A 429 -8.52 8.44 41.66
CA LEU A 429 -8.59 8.06 40.25
C LEU A 429 -7.71 6.84 39.97
N ALA A 430 -8.30 5.73 39.50
CA ALA A 430 -7.54 4.56 39.06
C ALA A 430 -6.67 4.91 37.82
N ALA A 431 -5.47 4.35 37.77
CA ALA A 431 -4.47 4.71 36.78
C ALA A 431 -3.50 3.55 36.52
N LYS A 432 -2.70 3.65 35.45
CA LYS A 432 -1.46 2.87 35.36
C LYS A 432 -0.56 3.31 36.52
N PRO A 433 0.17 2.40 37.18
CA PRO A 433 1.03 2.74 38.32
C PRO A 433 2.34 3.43 37.88
N VAL A 434 2.20 4.54 37.15
CA VAL A 434 3.28 5.33 36.58
C VAL A 434 3.11 6.78 37.01
N ILE A 435 4.14 7.38 37.60
CA ILE A 435 4.14 8.78 38.01
C ILE A 435 4.44 9.65 36.78
N ASP A 436 3.48 10.46 36.34
CA ASP A 436 3.71 11.43 35.26
C ASP A 436 4.22 12.75 35.85
N ILE A 437 5.38 13.21 35.40
CA ILE A 437 6.06 14.42 35.89
C ILE A 437 6.17 15.41 34.75
N GLN A 438 5.80 16.66 35.00
CA GLN A 438 6.04 17.77 34.09
C GLN A 438 7.19 18.63 34.63
N ILE A 439 8.18 18.90 33.78
CA ILE A 439 9.28 19.83 34.03
C ILE A 439 9.13 20.98 33.04
N SER A 440 9.06 22.21 33.56
CA SER A 440 8.93 23.42 32.75
C SER A 440 10.29 24.12 32.70
N VAL A 441 10.81 24.30 31.50
CA VAL A 441 12.14 24.89 31.21
C VAL A 441 11.99 26.14 30.33
N GLY A 442 13.03 26.98 30.28
CA GLY A 442 13.01 28.18 29.43
C GLY A 442 12.96 27.87 27.93
N ASP A 443 13.78 26.90 27.49
CA ASP A 443 13.81 26.39 26.13
C ASP A 443 13.89 24.85 26.16
N PRO A 444 12.83 24.13 25.73
CA PRO A 444 12.87 22.67 25.67
C PRO A 444 13.82 22.13 24.59
N ASN A 445 14.30 22.95 23.66
CA ASN A 445 15.25 22.52 22.63
C ASN A 445 16.70 22.51 23.11
N ASP A 446 17.01 23.13 24.27
CA ASP A 446 18.32 23.06 24.91
C ASP A 446 18.52 21.70 25.61
N GLU A 447 18.40 20.62 24.84
CA GLU A 447 18.51 19.25 25.34
C GLU A 447 19.86 18.96 25.99
N ALA A 448 20.92 19.63 25.54
CA ALA A 448 22.26 19.46 26.09
C ALA A 448 22.35 19.83 27.58
N SER A 449 21.48 20.73 28.07
CA SER A 449 21.52 21.17 29.47
C SER A 449 20.80 20.22 30.43
N TYR A 450 19.82 19.44 29.98
CA TYR A 450 18.99 18.63 30.87
C TYR A 450 18.87 17.15 30.49
N VAL A 451 19.02 16.75 29.22
CA VAL A 451 18.89 15.34 28.81
C VAL A 451 19.88 14.44 29.55
N PRO A 452 21.20 14.72 29.58
CA PRO A 452 22.14 13.84 30.27
C PRO A 452 21.87 13.73 31.78
N ALA A 453 21.43 14.84 32.40
CA ALA A 453 21.09 14.88 33.80
C ALA A 453 19.87 14.00 34.11
N ILE A 454 18.79 14.13 33.34
CA ILE A 454 17.59 13.32 33.49
C ILE A 454 17.90 11.83 33.22
N GLU A 455 18.68 11.53 32.18
CA GLU A 455 19.02 10.15 31.84
C GLU A 455 19.88 9.44 32.91
N SER A 456 20.68 10.21 33.66
CA SER A 456 21.45 9.68 34.80
C SER A 456 20.58 9.06 35.91
N LEU A 457 19.27 9.36 35.93
CA LEU A 457 18.32 8.80 36.88
C LEU A 457 17.71 7.45 36.44
N GLY A 458 18.16 6.89 35.32
CA GLY A 458 17.67 5.61 34.79
C GLY A 458 16.44 5.74 33.89
N VAL A 459 16.16 6.94 33.38
CA VAL A 459 15.20 7.17 32.30
C VAL A 459 15.93 7.46 31.01
N GLN A 460 15.25 7.32 29.88
CA GLN A 460 15.78 7.55 28.54
C GLN A 460 14.84 8.48 27.81
N LEU A 461 15.40 9.42 27.05
CA LEU A 461 14.61 10.19 26.10
C LEU A 461 14.04 9.26 25.04
N ARG A 462 12.71 9.22 24.93
CA ARG A 462 12.01 8.33 24.00
C ARG A 462 11.64 9.04 22.72
N ASN A 463 11.02 10.20 22.83
CA ASN A 463 10.60 10.96 21.66
C ASN A 463 10.62 12.46 21.93
N ARG A 464 10.62 13.19 20.83
CA ARG A 464 10.59 14.65 20.74
C ARG A 464 9.45 15.02 19.81
N ASP A 465 8.76 16.11 20.12
CA ASP A 465 7.84 16.80 19.21
C ASP A 465 7.98 18.31 19.44
N GLU A 466 7.22 19.13 18.71
CA GLU A 466 7.27 20.59 18.87
C GLU A 466 6.89 21.05 20.28
N ASP A 467 6.02 20.31 20.98
CA ASP A 467 5.47 20.72 22.28
C ASP A 467 6.37 20.30 23.46
N HIS A 468 6.97 19.11 23.40
CA HIS A 468 7.69 18.55 24.54
C HIS A 468 8.73 17.47 24.21
N ARG A 469 9.49 17.08 25.23
CA ARG A 469 10.35 15.90 25.27
C ARG A 469 9.80 14.89 26.26
N PHE A 470 9.76 13.63 25.86
CA PHE A 470 9.19 12.57 26.68
C PHE A 470 10.24 11.53 27.04
N PHE A 471 10.42 11.32 28.33
CA PHE A 471 11.32 10.33 28.90
C PHE A 471 10.56 9.24 29.64
N ARG A 472 11.13 8.05 29.65
CA ARG A 472 10.66 6.92 30.43
C ARG A 472 11.81 6.01 30.84
N PRO A 473 11.65 5.13 31.85
CA PRO A 473 12.69 4.19 32.25
C PRO A 473 13.20 3.33 31.08
N PHE A 474 14.51 3.03 31.09
CA PHE A 474 15.12 2.10 30.15
C PHE A 474 14.39 0.75 30.13
N ALA A 475 14.49 0.01 29.02
CA ALA A 475 13.78 -1.26 28.81
C ALA A 475 13.98 -2.30 29.93
N ALA A 476 15.15 -2.29 30.58
CA ALA A 476 15.50 -3.20 31.67
C ALA A 476 14.94 -2.79 33.05
N LEU A 477 14.42 -1.56 33.20
CA LEU A 477 13.95 -1.01 34.48
C LEU A 477 12.42 -0.94 34.54
N PRO A 478 11.78 -1.11 35.71
CA PRO A 478 10.34 -0.96 35.84
C PRO A 478 9.83 0.36 35.26
N ARG A 479 8.68 0.33 34.58
CA ARG A 479 8.03 1.53 34.05
C ARG A 479 7.18 2.17 35.15
N ASP A 480 7.82 2.91 36.05
CA ASP A 480 7.21 3.52 37.23
C ASP A 480 7.13 5.05 37.17
N VAL A 481 7.81 5.69 36.22
CA VAL A 481 7.80 7.13 36.00
C VAL A 481 7.73 7.49 34.51
N HIS A 482 7.16 8.64 34.21
CA HIS A 482 7.19 9.34 32.93
C HIS A 482 7.58 10.78 33.18
N VAL A 483 8.53 11.32 32.41
CA VAL A 483 8.98 12.71 32.56
C VAL A 483 8.74 13.43 31.24
N HIS A 484 7.98 14.51 31.30
CA HIS A 484 7.68 15.40 30.20
C HIS A 484 8.40 16.73 30.44
N VAL A 485 9.27 17.13 29.51
CA VAL A 485 9.94 18.43 29.55
C VAL A 485 9.31 19.35 28.52
N CYS A 486 8.82 20.50 28.94
CA CYS A 486 8.10 21.45 28.09
C CYS A 486 8.52 22.90 28.38
N GLN A 487 8.16 23.81 27.48
CA GLN A 487 8.45 25.22 27.68
C GLN A 487 7.57 25.83 28.78
N ALA A 488 8.17 26.61 29.68
CA ALA A 488 7.45 27.38 30.67
C ALA A 488 6.52 28.42 29.99
N GLY A 489 5.28 28.49 30.44
CA GLY A 489 4.21 29.31 29.86
C GLY A 489 3.53 28.71 28.63
N SER A 490 3.94 27.52 28.16
CA SER A 490 3.34 26.88 26.99
C SER A 490 1.91 26.38 27.24
N GLU A 491 1.17 26.15 26.16
CA GLU A 491 -0.12 25.46 26.22
C GLU A 491 0.03 24.07 26.86
N TRP A 492 1.11 23.35 26.53
CA TRP A 492 1.40 22.04 27.11
C TRP A 492 1.49 22.09 28.63
N GLU A 493 2.26 23.06 29.18
CA GLU A 493 2.39 23.27 30.62
C GLU A 493 1.01 23.51 31.26
N ARG A 494 0.25 24.46 30.70
CA ARG A 494 -1.04 24.88 31.24
C ARG A 494 -2.06 23.76 31.20
N ARG A 495 -2.21 23.08 30.05
CA ARG A 495 -3.28 22.11 29.78
C ARG A 495 -3.25 20.96 30.78
N HIS A 496 -2.08 20.42 31.10
CA HIS A 496 -1.94 19.29 32.02
C HIS A 496 -2.23 19.66 33.47
N LEU A 497 -1.74 20.82 33.91
CA LEU A 497 -1.99 21.33 35.26
C LEU A 497 -3.48 21.64 35.45
N LEU A 498 -4.09 22.33 34.48
CA LEU A 498 -5.49 22.68 34.52
C LEU A 498 -6.39 21.44 34.51
N PHE A 499 -6.10 20.46 33.65
CA PHE A 499 -6.85 19.21 33.58
C PHE A 499 -6.78 18.43 34.90
N ARG A 500 -5.58 18.27 35.47
CA ARG A 500 -5.37 17.66 36.80
C ARG A 500 -6.23 18.34 37.86
N ASP A 501 -6.13 19.67 37.96
CA ASP A 501 -6.79 20.43 39.03
C ASP A 501 -8.31 20.46 38.85
N TYR A 502 -8.79 20.47 37.61
CA TYR A 502 -10.22 20.31 37.30
C TYR A 502 -10.76 18.96 37.76
N LEU A 503 -10.06 17.85 37.44
CA LEU A 503 -10.47 16.51 37.88
C LEU A 503 -10.43 16.34 39.40
N ARG A 504 -9.51 17.02 40.10
CA ARG A 504 -9.48 17.04 41.58
C ARG A 504 -10.69 17.75 42.17
N ALA A 505 -11.16 18.82 41.54
CA ALA A 505 -12.29 19.62 42.00
C ALA A 505 -13.67 19.05 41.60
N HIS A 506 -13.74 18.21 40.55
CA HIS A 506 -15.01 17.75 39.98
C HIS A 506 -15.10 16.21 39.95
N PRO A 507 -15.73 15.59 40.97
CA PRO A 507 -15.87 14.14 41.03
C PRO A 507 -16.55 13.50 39.81
N ALA A 508 -17.52 14.19 39.20
CA ALA A 508 -18.21 13.72 38.00
C ALA A 508 -17.26 13.66 36.78
N ALA A 509 -16.44 14.70 36.57
CA ALA A 509 -15.43 14.72 35.52
C ALA A 509 -14.38 13.62 35.73
N ARG A 510 -13.95 13.41 36.98
CA ARG A 510 -13.05 12.30 37.35
C ARG A 510 -13.65 10.95 37.00
N GLN A 511 -14.94 10.74 37.27
CA GLN A 511 -15.63 9.49 36.94
C GLN A 511 -15.77 9.27 35.44
N ALA A 512 -16.14 10.31 34.68
CA ALA A 512 -16.21 10.25 33.22
C ALA A 512 -14.85 9.89 32.60
N TYR A 513 -13.77 10.49 33.11
CA TYR A 513 -12.43 10.17 32.65
C TYR A 513 -11.97 8.76 33.05
N LEU A 514 -12.39 8.26 34.22
CA LEU A 514 -12.14 6.87 34.61
C LEU A 514 -12.82 5.88 33.65
N GLN A 515 -14.10 6.08 33.39
CA GLN A 515 -14.86 5.22 32.48
C GLN A 515 -14.23 5.17 31.09
N ALA A 516 -13.82 6.32 30.54
CA ALA A 516 -13.13 6.36 29.25
C ALA A 516 -11.81 5.56 29.23
N LYS A 517 -11.08 5.54 30.36
CA LYS A 517 -9.85 4.74 30.49
C LYS A 517 -10.16 3.25 30.55
N GLU A 518 -11.20 2.84 31.25
CA GLU A 518 -11.61 1.44 31.36
C GLU A 518 -12.07 0.92 29.99
N GLU A 519 -12.88 1.68 29.25
CA GLU A 519 -13.32 1.34 27.89
C GLU A 519 -12.12 1.25 26.92
N ALA A 520 -11.20 2.21 26.98
CA ALA A 520 -9.99 2.18 26.15
C ALA A 520 -9.08 0.98 26.49
N ALA A 521 -8.92 0.65 27.77
CA ALA A 521 -8.11 -0.49 28.20
C ALA A 521 -8.74 -1.82 27.78
N ALA A 522 -10.07 -1.93 27.83
CA ALA A 522 -10.79 -3.12 27.39
C ALA A 522 -10.66 -3.35 25.87
N ARG A 523 -10.62 -2.27 25.08
CA ARG A 523 -10.58 -2.33 23.61
C ARG A 523 -9.16 -2.43 23.02
N TRP A 524 -8.19 -1.76 23.65
CA TRP A 524 -6.84 -1.57 23.11
C TRP A 524 -5.74 -1.95 24.10
N ALA A 525 -5.92 -3.05 24.85
CA ALA A 525 -5.00 -3.48 25.91
C ALA A 525 -3.55 -3.70 25.44
N ASP A 526 -3.40 -4.06 24.17
CA ASP A 526 -2.15 -4.38 23.47
C ASP A 526 -1.61 -3.23 22.59
N ASP A 527 -2.36 -2.13 22.47
CA ASP A 527 -2.01 -0.96 21.66
C ASP A 527 -2.08 0.33 22.47
N ARG A 528 -0.90 0.85 22.83
CA ARG A 528 -0.77 2.04 23.67
C ARG A 528 -1.16 3.33 22.99
N VAL A 529 -0.93 3.43 21.68
CA VAL A 529 -1.26 4.65 20.93
C VAL A 529 -2.76 4.70 20.77
N ALA A 530 -3.39 3.60 20.34
CA ALA A 530 -4.84 3.51 20.29
C ALA A 530 -5.50 3.69 21.67
N TYR A 531 -4.95 3.09 22.73
CA TYR A 531 -5.42 3.35 24.10
C TYR A 531 -5.38 4.83 24.49
N THR A 532 -4.33 5.55 24.06
CA THR A 532 -4.18 6.98 24.36
C THR A 532 -5.19 7.80 23.57
N GLU A 533 -5.28 7.57 22.27
CA GLU A 533 -6.18 8.26 21.34
C GLU A 533 -7.66 7.99 21.62
N ALA A 534 -8.03 6.77 22.03
CA ALA A 534 -9.42 6.38 22.32
C ALA A 534 -10.08 7.28 23.38
N LYS A 535 -9.29 7.87 24.28
CA LYS A 535 -9.79 8.77 25.33
C LYS A 535 -9.84 10.23 24.87
N GLY A 536 -9.29 10.56 23.71
CA GLY A 536 -9.08 11.92 23.22
C GLY A 536 -10.36 12.76 23.21
N ARG A 537 -11.49 12.17 22.80
CA ARG A 537 -12.80 12.86 22.80
C ARG A 537 -13.22 13.31 24.21
N VAL A 538 -13.15 12.40 25.19
CA VAL A 538 -13.53 12.70 26.59
C VAL A 538 -12.53 13.68 27.21
N ILE A 539 -11.23 13.51 26.96
CA ILE A 539 -10.21 14.46 27.39
C ILE A 539 -10.50 15.86 26.83
N GLY A 540 -10.77 15.99 25.53
CA GLY A 540 -11.07 17.28 24.90
C GLY A 540 -12.32 17.96 25.48
N GLN A 541 -13.39 17.20 25.72
CA GLN A 541 -14.60 17.72 26.37
C GLN A 541 -14.32 18.24 27.79
N LEU A 542 -13.64 17.42 28.61
CA LEU A 542 -13.29 17.78 29.97
C LEU A 542 -12.26 18.92 30.03
N THR A 543 -11.33 19.02 29.06
CA THR A 543 -10.43 20.18 28.92
C THR A 543 -11.21 21.45 28.61
N ALA A 544 -12.20 21.41 27.71
CA ALA A 544 -13.03 22.58 27.42
C ALA A 544 -13.89 23.02 28.63
N GLU A 545 -14.37 22.06 29.43
CA GLU A 545 -14.99 22.36 30.72
C GLU A 545 -13.99 22.97 31.72
N ALA A 546 -12.78 22.41 31.81
CA ALA A 546 -11.73 22.91 32.67
C ALA A 546 -11.32 24.35 32.31
N GLU A 547 -11.25 24.67 31.02
CA GLU A 547 -10.99 26.03 30.53
C GLU A 547 -12.08 27.01 30.98
N ARG A 548 -13.36 26.64 30.82
CA ARG A 548 -14.49 27.45 31.33
C ARG A 548 -14.43 27.62 32.85
N TRP A 549 -14.10 26.55 33.57
CA TRP A 549 -13.93 26.58 35.02
C TRP A 549 -12.81 27.53 35.45
N SER A 550 -11.69 27.55 34.71
CA SER A 550 -10.54 28.42 35.01
C SER A 550 -10.90 29.90 34.95
N ILE A 551 -11.79 30.29 34.03
CA ILE A 551 -12.27 31.67 33.86
C ILE A 551 -13.21 32.07 35.01
N THR A 552 -14.04 31.15 35.50
CA THR A 552 -14.97 31.44 36.61
C THR A 552 -14.32 31.52 37.99
N LYS A 553 -13.06 31.11 38.10
CA LYS A 553 -12.29 31.05 39.36
C LYS A 553 -11.29 32.21 39.50
N ALA A 554 -11.01 32.92 38.40
CA ALA A 554 -10.26 34.16 38.36
C ALA A 554 -11.19 35.35 38.65
#